data_AF-A0A1Y6LQ76-F1
#
_entry.id   AF-A0A1Y6LQ76-F1
#
_cell.length_a   1.000
_cell.length_b   1.000
_cell.length_c   1.000
_cell.angle_alpha   90.00
_cell.angle_beta   90.00
_cell.angle_gamma   90.00
#
_symmetry.space_group_name_H-M   'P 1'
#
loop_
_entity.id
_entity.type
_entity.pdbx_description
1 polymer ?
#
loop_
_entity_poly.entity_id
_entity_poly.type
_entity_poly.pdbx_seq_one_letter_code
_entity_poly.pdbx_strand_id
1 'polypeptide(L)'
;MGLNGSISGAVNPIVSTSSINLSPTQALPCPILKLPAELIGSICMYLTPNIRLKVQRMVYGLGGHGHLVTVLNPQDWRAYHNFSMTRWELRAKCLGAIKSAHKSRDLALIMEMERHAGDPTFPVSLGKAPFPCKVRSLMTFLNKFNGLEVSTVVSMTKVLHGAKPAEYTPGDDKSTKRTTVMIDIAKPLRRDRAPHPADLSNIVSIEEEILWDTTKPADASAFAAAQANMQYVLDFPVQTGVNIEVPYLSNVTAKGLYDLGCVLAVRAREYAMQHIDVVNGQGEIVIKKHKSCMNWLGCIERGRAERTKRKAAKNAAEVEEGEQEEL
;
A
#
# COMPACT_ATOMS: atom_id res chain seq x y z
N MET A 1 50.54 -21.21 10.36
CA MET A 1 50.59 -21.81 9.00
C MET A 1 49.39 -21.26 8.26
N GLY A 2 49.53 -20.20 7.48
CA GLY A 2 49.86 -20.25 6.04
C GLY A 2 48.58 -20.59 5.26
N LEU A 3 47.96 -19.69 4.50
CA LEU A 3 48.50 -19.13 3.26
C LEU A 3 47.92 -17.73 2.94
N ASN A 4 48.83 -16.80 2.65
CA ASN A 4 48.65 -15.59 1.84
C ASN A 4 49.11 -15.87 0.40
N GLY A 5 48.64 -15.07 -0.56
CA GLY A 5 49.29 -14.86 -1.87
C GLY A 5 48.27 -14.82 -3.01
N SER A 6 47.76 -13.65 -3.41
CA SER A 6 48.32 -12.76 -4.46
C SER A 6 48.40 -13.39 -5.85
N ILE A 7 47.64 -12.86 -6.80
CA ILE A 7 48.11 -12.67 -8.18
C ILE A 7 47.71 -11.27 -8.64
N SER A 8 48.74 -10.43 -8.75
CA SER A 8 48.81 -9.20 -9.53
C SER A 8 49.64 -9.50 -10.78
N GLY A 9 49.34 -8.84 -11.90
CA GLY A 9 50.36 -8.54 -12.91
C GLY A 9 50.02 -8.80 -14.38
N ALA A 10 50.04 -7.71 -15.16
CA ALA A 10 50.46 -7.58 -16.57
C ALA A 10 49.61 -8.31 -17.64
N VAL A 11 48.87 -7.63 -18.52
CA VAL A 11 49.32 -6.80 -19.67
C VAL A 11 50.45 -7.47 -20.46
N ASN A 12 50.13 -8.04 -21.63
CA ASN A 12 50.77 -7.58 -22.86
C ASN A 12 49.94 -7.85 -24.13
N PRO A 13 50.11 -7.01 -25.17
CA PRO A 13 49.19 -6.80 -26.28
C PRO A 13 49.64 -7.56 -27.52
N ILE A 14 48.70 -8.03 -28.35
CA ILE A 14 48.93 -8.11 -29.79
C ILE A 14 47.71 -7.55 -30.51
N VAL A 15 48.04 -6.56 -31.32
CA VAL A 15 47.23 -5.79 -32.25
C VAL A 15 46.56 -6.73 -33.26
N SER A 16 45.25 -6.61 -33.39
CA SER A 16 44.61 -6.65 -34.71
C SER A 16 43.65 -5.48 -34.81
N THR A 17 44.18 -4.44 -35.45
CA THR A 17 43.45 -3.36 -36.08
C THR A 17 42.45 -3.95 -37.08
N SER A 18 41.19 -4.06 -36.66
CA SER A 18 40.09 -3.78 -37.56
C SER A 18 39.34 -2.60 -36.98
N SER A 19 39.66 -1.42 -37.53
CA SER A 19 38.90 -0.21 -37.37
C SER A 19 37.50 -0.44 -37.92
N ILE A 20 36.61 -1.01 -37.11
CA ILE A 20 35.18 -0.88 -37.34
C ILE A 20 34.86 0.56 -36.96
N ASN A 21 34.87 1.43 -37.95
CA ASN A 21 34.13 2.68 -37.90
C ASN A 21 32.68 2.31 -37.63
N LEU A 22 32.31 2.23 -36.36
CA LEU A 22 30.93 2.28 -35.92
C LEU A 22 30.46 3.69 -36.27
N SER A 23 29.88 3.84 -37.46
CA SER A 23 28.98 4.94 -37.80
C SER A 23 28.13 5.26 -36.58
N PRO A 24 27.88 6.55 -36.26
CA PRO A 24 27.07 6.89 -35.10
C PRO A 24 25.75 6.14 -35.25
N THR A 25 25.50 5.19 -34.35
CA THR A 25 24.30 4.36 -34.40
C THR A 25 23.15 5.34 -34.41
N GLN A 26 22.51 5.52 -35.57
CA GLN A 26 21.42 6.46 -35.71
C GLN A 26 20.46 6.10 -34.60
N ALA A 27 20.27 7.07 -33.72
CA ALA A 27 19.32 7.00 -32.65
C ALA A 27 17.98 6.57 -33.25
N LEU A 28 17.61 5.28 -33.12
CA LEU A 28 16.31 4.77 -33.56
C LEU A 28 15.24 5.79 -33.15
N PRO A 29 14.42 6.28 -34.09
CA PRO A 29 13.48 7.36 -33.82
C PRO A 29 12.61 6.93 -32.65
N CYS A 30 12.60 7.73 -31.58
CA CYS A 30 11.72 7.49 -30.44
C CYS A 30 10.38 8.16 -30.79
N PRO A 31 9.35 7.43 -31.23
CA PRO A 31 8.15 8.04 -31.82
C PRO A 31 7.42 8.96 -30.85
N ILE A 32 7.53 8.66 -29.55
CA ILE A 32 6.99 9.49 -28.48
C ILE A 32 7.58 10.91 -28.48
N LEU A 33 8.84 11.09 -28.88
CA LEU A 33 9.48 12.42 -28.93
C LEU A 33 9.04 13.25 -30.14
N LYS A 34 8.28 12.65 -31.08
CA LYS A 34 7.64 13.39 -32.18
C LYS A 34 6.29 14.00 -31.78
N LEU A 35 5.79 13.66 -30.60
CA LEU A 35 4.55 14.23 -30.08
C LEU A 35 4.77 15.67 -29.57
N PRO A 36 3.71 16.50 -29.53
CA PRO A 36 3.70 17.76 -28.81
C PRO A 36 4.23 17.62 -27.37
N ALA A 37 4.93 18.64 -26.89
CA ALA A 37 5.62 18.62 -25.60
C ALA A 37 4.65 18.38 -24.43
N GLU A 38 3.43 18.88 -24.55
CA GLU A 38 2.33 18.72 -23.59
C GLU A 38 1.90 17.25 -23.51
N LEU A 39 1.72 16.59 -24.66
CA LEU A 39 1.37 15.17 -24.71
C LEU A 39 2.47 14.28 -24.15
N ILE A 40 3.74 14.59 -24.44
CA ILE A 40 4.87 13.87 -23.84
C ILE A 40 4.85 14.02 -22.32
N GLY A 41 4.60 15.23 -21.82
CA GLY A 41 4.48 15.51 -20.39
C GLY A 41 3.38 14.68 -19.73
N SER A 42 2.17 14.70 -20.31
CA SER A 42 1.02 13.92 -19.82
C SER A 42 1.25 12.41 -19.86
N ILE A 43 1.88 11.89 -20.92
CA ILE A 43 2.26 10.47 -21.00
C ILE A 43 3.27 10.13 -19.91
N CYS A 44 4.31 10.95 -19.71
CA CYS A 44 5.30 10.71 -18.68
C CYS A 44 4.68 10.75 -17.27
N MET A 45 3.74 11.68 -17.02
CA MET A 45 2.96 11.75 -15.78
C MET A 45 2.14 10.48 -15.58
N TYR A 46 1.35 10.08 -16.57
CA TYR A 46 0.50 8.88 -16.53
C TYR A 46 1.31 7.60 -16.28
N LEU A 47 2.50 7.49 -16.90
CA LEU A 47 3.39 6.36 -16.72
C LEU A 47 4.13 6.37 -15.38
N THR A 48 4.14 7.48 -14.64
CA THR A 48 4.86 7.57 -13.37
C THR A 48 4.13 6.73 -12.33
N PRO A 49 4.72 5.62 -11.84
CA PRO A 49 3.99 4.72 -10.95
C PRO A 49 3.99 5.25 -9.51
N ASN A 50 2.91 5.01 -8.77
CA ASN A 50 2.91 5.14 -7.32
C ASN A 50 3.85 4.11 -6.68
N ILE A 51 4.31 4.35 -5.45
CA ILE A 51 5.08 3.35 -4.70
C ILE A 51 4.15 2.56 -3.81
N ARG A 52 4.05 1.26 -4.04
CA ARG A 52 3.32 0.34 -3.17
C ARG A 52 4.28 -0.25 -2.15
N LEU A 53 3.93 -0.18 -0.87
CA LEU A 53 4.78 -0.52 0.26
C LEU A 53 4.09 -1.50 1.20
N LYS A 54 4.91 -2.31 1.85
CA LYS A 54 4.56 -3.14 3.00
C LYS A 54 5.58 -2.90 4.10
N VAL A 55 5.14 -2.70 5.35
CA VAL A 55 6.04 -2.39 6.47
C VAL A 55 5.83 -3.33 7.64
N GLN A 56 6.87 -4.07 8.03
CA GLN A 56 6.78 -5.05 9.12
C GLN A 56 7.86 -4.81 10.17
N ARG A 57 7.55 -5.13 11.43
CA ARG A 57 8.60 -5.26 12.45
C ARG A 57 9.49 -6.45 12.08
N MET A 58 10.79 -6.33 12.31
CA MET A 58 11.74 -7.41 12.12
C MET A 58 12.54 -7.68 13.38
N VAL A 59 12.94 -8.94 13.55
CA VAL A 59 13.97 -9.38 14.49
C VAL A 59 15.09 -10.04 13.70
N TYR A 60 16.35 -9.75 14.03
CA TYR A 60 17.53 -10.32 13.37
C TYR A 60 18.67 -10.59 14.36
N GLY A 61 19.42 -11.67 14.13
CA GLY A 61 20.57 -12.04 14.96
C GLY A 61 20.22 -12.26 16.44
N LEU A 62 21.15 -11.88 17.34
CA LEU A 62 21.03 -11.99 18.81
C LEU A 62 20.11 -10.90 19.41
N GLY A 63 18.87 -10.78 18.93
CA GLY A 63 17.89 -9.84 19.49
C GLY A 63 17.90 -8.43 18.88
N GLY A 64 18.51 -8.24 17.71
CA GLY A 64 18.38 -7.00 16.96
C GLY A 64 16.94 -6.77 16.50
N HIS A 65 16.42 -5.55 16.65
CA HIS A 65 15.08 -5.18 16.22
C HIS A 65 15.11 -4.04 15.20
N GLY A 66 14.08 -3.96 14.37
CA GLY A 66 13.89 -2.84 13.46
C GLY A 66 12.61 -2.95 12.66
N HIS A 67 12.53 -2.18 11.58
CA HIS A 67 11.38 -2.16 10.68
C HIS A 67 11.86 -2.41 9.25
N LEU A 68 11.21 -3.35 8.58
CA LEU A 68 11.47 -3.70 7.20
C LEU A 68 10.41 -3.03 6.31
N VAL A 69 10.84 -2.12 5.46
CA VAL A 69 10.01 -1.52 4.41
C VAL A 69 10.30 -2.26 3.09
N THR A 70 9.27 -2.88 2.53
CA THR A 70 9.35 -3.64 1.29
C THR A 70 8.54 -2.92 0.21
N VAL A 71 9.19 -2.61 -0.92
CA VAL A 71 8.50 -2.10 -2.12
C VAL A 71 7.87 -3.28 -2.84
N LEU A 72 6.56 -3.21 -3.07
CA LEU A 72 5.75 -4.28 -3.64
C LEU A 72 5.72 -4.26 -5.17
N ASN A 73 5.92 -3.09 -5.78
CA ASN A 73 5.95 -2.91 -7.23
C ASN A 73 7.31 -2.42 -7.76
N PRO A 74 8.43 -3.10 -7.44
CA PRO A 74 9.74 -2.68 -7.91
C PRO A 74 9.90 -2.80 -9.43
N GLN A 75 9.09 -3.65 -10.08
CA GLN A 75 9.12 -3.86 -11.53
C GLN A 75 8.54 -2.66 -12.28
N ASP A 76 7.46 -2.05 -11.80
CA ASP A 76 6.85 -0.87 -12.42
C ASP A 76 7.85 0.30 -12.43
N TRP A 77 8.52 0.52 -11.29
CA TRP A 77 9.56 1.53 -11.17
C TRP A 77 10.79 1.22 -12.03
N ARG A 78 11.16 -0.05 -12.16
CA ARG A 78 12.23 -0.47 -13.07
C ARG A 78 11.84 -0.23 -14.53
N ALA A 79 10.61 -0.54 -14.92
CA ALA A 79 10.09 -0.31 -16.26
C ALA A 79 10.08 1.19 -16.58
N TYR A 80 9.60 2.03 -15.65
CA TYR A 80 9.63 3.47 -15.77
C TYR A 80 11.06 4.03 -15.87
N HIS A 81 11.98 3.52 -15.04
CA HIS A 81 13.39 3.89 -15.11
C HIS A 81 14.00 3.51 -16.46
N ASN A 82 13.77 2.29 -16.95
CA ASN A 82 14.27 1.82 -18.24
C ASN A 82 13.70 2.66 -19.38
N PHE A 83 12.39 2.95 -19.35
CA PHE A 83 11.74 3.87 -20.28
C PHE A 83 12.44 5.24 -20.29
N SER A 84 12.65 5.83 -19.12
CA SER A 84 13.33 7.13 -19.00
C SER A 84 14.77 7.12 -19.54
N MET A 85 15.45 5.97 -19.49
CA MET A 85 16.84 5.82 -19.92
C MET A 85 17.01 5.52 -21.42
N THR A 86 15.91 5.30 -22.16
CA THR A 86 15.99 5.04 -23.61
C THR A 86 16.55 6.22 -24.40
N ARG A 87 16.29 7.46 -23.94
CA ARG A 87 16.74 8.73 -24.54
C ARG A 87 16.97 9.78 -23.46
N TRP A 88 17.95 10.66 -23.66
CA TRP A 88 18.25 11.71 -22.68
C TRP A 88 17.13 12.77 -22.60
N GLU A 89 16.47 13.07 -23.72
CA GLU A 89 15.32 13.97 -23.79
C GLU A 89 14.16 13.42 -22.97
N LEU A 90 13.91 12.11 -23.12
CA LEU A 90 12.85 11.43 -22.39
C LEU A 90 13.16 11.35 -20.89
N ARG A 91 14.43 11.16 -20.53
CA ARG A 91 14.89 11.25 -19.13
C ARG A 91 14.53 12.59 -18.51
N ALA A 92 14.79 13.69 -19.22
CA ALA A 92 14.46 15.03 -18.75
C ALA A 92 12.95 15.22 -18.58
N LYS A 93 12.14 14.69 -19.50
CA LYS A 93 10.66 14.72 -19.42
C LYS A 93 10.11 13.89 -18.27
N CYS A 94 10.62 12.67 -18.05
CA CYS A 94 10.25 11.82 -16.91
C CYS A 94 10.63 12.48 -15.57
N LEU A 95 11.82 13.08 -15.48
CA LEU A 95 12.22 13.83 -14.29
C LEU A 95 11.31 15.05 -14.05
N GLY A 96 10.90 15.73 -15.12
CA GLY A 96 9.91 16.80 -15.07
C GLY A 96 8.55 16.31 -14.56
N ALA A 97 8.08 15.17 -15.07
CA ALA A 97 6.83 14.54 -14.63
C ALA A 97 6.87 14.17 -13.15
N ILE A 98 7.93 13.52 -12.65
CA ILE A 98 8.08 13.25 -11.21
C ILE A 98 7.97 14.54 -10.38
N LYS A 99 8.67 15.61 -10.79
CA LYS A 99 8.62 16.90 -10.10
C LYS A 99 7.22 17.52 -10.13
N SER A 100 6.53 17.42 -11.26
CA SER A 100 5.15 17.90 -11.41
C SER A 100 4.19 17.11 -10.54
N ALA A 101 4.26 15.77 -10.58
CA ALA A 101 3.45 14.87 -9.75
C ALA A 101 3.66 15.09 -8.25
N HIS A 102 4.88 15.42 -7.84
CA HIS A 102 5.13 15.85 -6.45
C HIS A 102 4.41 17.17 -6.11
N LYS A 103 4.41 18.15 -7.02
CA LYS A 103 3.75 19.45 -6.80
C LYS A 103 2.22 19.33 -6.82
N SER A 104 1.66 18.56 -7.75
CA SER A 104 0.22 18.34 -7.86
C SER A 104 -0.32 17.32 -6.85
N ARG A 105 0.56 16.61 -6.14
CA ARG A 105 0.23 15.52 -5.19
C ARG A 105 -0.39 14.29 -5.85
N ASP A 106 -0.20 14.13 -7.16
CA ASP A 106 -0.65 12.96 -7.92
C ASP A 106 0.20 11.71 -7.61
N LEU A 107 1.37 11.90 -6.99
CA LEU A 107 2.26 10.82 -6.59
C LEU A 107 2.11 10.50 -5.10
N ALA A 108 1.65 9.29 -4.80
CA ALA A 108 1.44 8.82 -3.44
C ALA A 108 2.29 7.59 -3.09
N LEU A 109 2.64 7.49 -1.81
CA LEU A 109 3.00 6.22 -1.19
C LEU A 109 1.70 5.48 -0.89
N ILE A 110 1.62 4.20 -1.25
CA ILE A 110 0.47 3.35 -0.94
C ILE A 110 0.95 2.26 0.00
N MET A 111 0.56 2.33 1.26
CA MET A 111 0.85 1.28 2.24
C MET A 111 -0.28 0.25 2.26
N GLU A 112 0.03 -0.94 1.76
CA GLU A 112 -0.97 -1.99 1.58
C GLU A 112 -1.00 -2.94 2.76
N MET A 113 -1.87 -2.66 3.73
CA MET A 113 -2.07 -3.60 4.83
C MET A 113 -2.69 -4.91 4.33
N GLU A 114 -3.35 -4.92 3.17
CA GLU A 114 -3.89 -6.14 2.55
C GLU A 114 -2.81 -7.17 2.16
N ARG A 115 -1.56 -6.74 1.98
CA ARG A 115 -0.43 -7.64 1.71
C ARG A 115 0.14 -8.28 2.98
N HIS A 116 -0.45 -7.99 4.14
CA HIS A 116 -0.12 -8.64 5.41
C HIS A 116 -1.05 -9.84 5.64
N ALA A 117 -0.64 -11.03 5.21
CA ALA A 117 -1.42 -12.25 5.43
C ALA A 117 -1.55 -12.66 6.92
N GLY A 118 -0.74 -12.08 7.81
CA GLY A 118 -0.74 -12.34 9.25
C GLY A 118 -0.98 -11.08 10.06
N ASP A 119 -1.05 -11.20 11.38
CA ASP A 119 -1.15 -10.04 12.25
C ASP A 119 0.08 -9.14 12.07
N PRO A 120 -0.11 -7.86 11.71
CA PRO A 120 0.97 -6.95 11.37
C PRO A 120 1.85 -6.61 12.57
N THR A 121 1.40 -6.87 13.80
CA THR A 121 2.18 -6.61 15.03
C THR A 121 3.27 -7.66 15.28
N PHE A 122 3.15 -8.85 14.69
CA PHE A 122 4.15 -9.89 14.86
C PHE A 122 5.39 -9.62 14.01
N PRO A 123 6.59 -9.76 14.58
CA PRO A 123 7.82 -9.53 13.85
C PRO A 123 8.13 -10.65 12.87
N VAL A 124 8.78 -10.30 11.77
CA VAL A 124 9.39 -11.26 10.84
C VAL A 124 10.82 -11.54 11.29
N SER A 125 11.18 -12.82 11.37
CA SER A 125 12.55 -13.23 11.66
C SER A 125 13.40 -13.18 10.40
N LEU A 126 14.53 -12.48 10.46
CA LEU A 126 15.52 -12.40 9.39
C LEU A 126 16.85 -12.98 9.86
N GLY A 127 17.50 -13.76 9.00
CA GLY A 127 18.81 -14.35 9.30
C GLY A 127 19.94 -13.31 9.43
N LYS A 128 19.80 -12.14 8.79
CA LYS A 128 20.79 -11.05 8.83
C LYS A 128 20.10 -9.69 8.83
N ALA A 129 20.77 -8.70 9.41
CA ALA A 129 20.34 -7.31 9.36
C ALA A 129 20.35 -6.81 7.90
N PRO A 130 19.35 -6.02 7.47
CA PRO A 130 19.40 -5.35 6.18
C PRO A 130 20.54 -4.34 6.14
N PHE A 131 21.16 -4.19 4.96
CA PHE A 131 22.27 -3.25 4.75
C PHE A 131 21.85 -1.80 5.06
N PRO A 132 22.49 -1.11 6.03
CA PRO A 132 22.07 0.22 6.47
C PRO A 132 22.03 1.27 5.35
N CYS A 133 22.99 1.19 4.41
CA CYS A 133 23.05 2.11 3.27
C CYS A 133 21.81 2.00 2.37
N LYS A 134 21.33 0.78 2.09
CA LYS A 134 20.12 0.56 1.28
C LYS A 134 18.87 1.08 1.98
N VAL A 135 18.77 0.89 3.29
CA VAL A 135 17.66 1.41 4.10
C VAL A 135 17.64 2.93 4.05
N ARG A 136 18.79 3.59 4.24
CA ARG A 136 18.90 5.06 4.18
C ARG A 136 18.50 5.59 2.82
N SER A 137 19.04 5.02 1.73
CA SER A 137 18.71 5.45 0.37
C SER A 137 17.22 5.30 0.05
N LEU A 138 16.60 4.20 0.49
CA LEU A 138 15.16 3.99 0.32
C LEU A 138 14.36 5.06 1.08
N MET A 139 14.67 5.29 2.37
CA MET A 139 13.94 6.30 3.15
C MET A 139 14.11 7.70 2.55
N THR A 140 15.30 8.08 2.09
CA THR A 140 15.52 9.36 1.38
C THR A 140 14.67 9.47 0.11
N PHE A 141 14.44 8.35 -0.59
CA PHE A 141 13.58 8.33 -1.76
C PHE A 141 12.09 8.46 -1.38
N LEU A 142 11.62 7.72 -0.37
CA LEU A 142 10.22 7.78 0.08
C LEU A 142 9.84 9.16 0.64
N ASN A 143 10.77 9.86 1.30
CA ASN A 143 10.55 11.23 1.81
C ASN A 143 10.38 12.29 0.72
N LYS A 144 10.46 11.93 -0.57
CA LYS A 144 10.11 12.85 -1.66
C LYS A 144 8.61 12.92 -1.92
N PHE A 145 7.85 11.99 -1.37
CA PHE A 145 6.41 11.86 -1.59
C PHE A 145 5.64 12.70 -0.58
N ASN A 146 4.55 13.27 -1.06
CA ASN A 146 3.75 14.24 -0.32
C ASN A 146 2.43 13.63 0.17
N GLY A 147 1.93 12.58 -0.50
CA GLY A 147 0.75 11.84 -0.11
C GLY A 147 1.11 10.44 0.38
N LEU A 148 0.39 9.98 1.41
CA LEU A 148 0.37 8.60 1.84
C LEU A 148 -1.08 8.10 1.88
N GLU A 149 -1.34 7.06 1.11
CA GLU A 149 -2.53 6.25 1.18
C GLU A 149 -2.24 5.03 2.05
N VAL A 150 -3.14 4.71 2.96
CA VAL A 150 -3.09 3.47 3.73
C VAL A 150 -4.44 2.78 3.65
N SER A 151 -4.45 1.54 3.18
CA SER A 151 -5.68 0.76 3.03
C SER A 151 -5.67 -0.49 3.90
N THR A 152 -6.82 -0.82 4.50
CA THR A 152 -7.03 -2.05 5.25
C THR A 152 -8.46 -2.54 5.14
N VAL A 153 -8.68 -3.86 5.28
CA VAL A 153 -10.03 -4.45 5.32
C VAL A 153 -10.46 -4.73 6.75
N VAL A 154 -11.66 -4.30 7.08
CA VAL A 154 -12.34 -4.55 8.34
C VAL A 154 -13.58 -5.39 8.09
N SER A 155 -13.74 -6.47 8.86
CA SER A 155 -14.92 -7.32 8.85
C SER A 155 -15.56 -7.31 10.22
N MET A 156 -16.84 -7.01 10.26
CA MET A 156 -17.68 -6.99 11.46
C MET A 156 -18.75 -8.07 11.31
N THR A 157 -19.10 -8.72 12.41
CA THR A 157 -20.16 -9.72 12.45
C THR A 157 -20.97 -9.56 13.71
N LYS A 158 -22.30 -9.58 13.59
CA LYS A 158 -23.17 -9.73 14.76
C LYS A 158 -23.09 -11.16 15.27
N VAL A 159 -22.87 -11.35 16.56
CA VAL A 159 -22.89 -12.68 17.20
C VAL A 159 -24.16 -12.77 18.05
N LEU A 160 -25.02 -13.73 17.73
CA LEU A 160 -26.16 -14.09 18.58
C LEU A 160 -25.63 -14.67 19.90
N HIS A 161 -26.13 -14.15 21.02
CA HIS A 161 -25.68 -14.49 22.38
C HIS A 161 -25.43 -16.00 22.59
N GLY A 162 -24.26 -16.33 23.14
CA GLY A 162 -23.91 -17.69 23.59
C GLY A 162 -23.23 -18.59 22.55
N ALA A 163 -23.26 -18.23 21.25
CA ALA A 163 -22.52 -18.98 20.24
C ALA A 163 -21.05 -18.54 20.21
N LYS A 164 -20.11 -19.47 20.42
CA LYS A 164 -18.72 -19.25 19.99
C LYS A 164 -18.76 -18.81 18.53
N PRO A 165 -17.95 -17.81 18.10
CA PRO A 165 -17.91 -17.39 16.71
C PRO A 165 -17.43 -18.55 15.85
N ALA A 166 -18.35 -19.38 15.38
CA ALA A 166 -18.07 -20.44 14.45
C ALA A 166 -17.59 -19.79 13.14
N GLU A 167 -16.63 -20.44 12.49
CA GLU A 167 -16.27 -20.12 11.12
C GLU A 167 -17.52 -20.30 10.27
N TYR A 168 -18.12 -19.18 9.88
CA TYR A 168 -19.24 -19.09 8.94
C TYR A 168 -20.52 -19.83 9.34
N THR A 169 -21.41 -19.12 10.07
CA THR A 169 -22.85 -19.41 10.07
C THR A 169 -23.52 -18.68 8.89
N PRO A 170 -24.22 -19.38 7.98
CA PRO A 170 -25.13 -18.76 7.03
C PRO A 170 -26.26 -18.06 7.80
N GLY A 171 -26.47 -16.77 7.56
CA GLY A 171 -27.56 -15.99 8.18
C GLY A 171 -27.14 -14.91 9.19
N ASP A 172 -25.87 -14.84 9.58
CA ASP A 172 -25.41 -13.73 10.42
C ASP A 172 -25.29 -12.43 9.62
N ASP A 173 -25.53 -11.33 10.30
CA ASP A 173 -25.31 -9.98 9.80
C ASP A 173 -23.80 -9.71 9.76
N LYS A 174 -23.26 -9.48 8.56
CA LYS A 174 -21.82 -9.26 8.33
C LYS A 174 -21.63 -8.06 7.44
N SER A 175 -20.71 -7.18 7.80
CA SER A 175 -20.25 -6.09 6.95
C SER A 175 -18.75 -6.20 6.81
N THR A 176 -18.25 -6.19 5.57
CA THR A 176 -16.83 -6.15 5.24
C THR A 176 -16.57 -4.97 4.34
N LYS A 177 -15.71 -4.08 4.80
CA LYS A 177 -15.37 -2.83 4.13
C LYS A 177 -13.86 -2.70 3.98
N ARG A 178 -13.42 -2.12 2.89
CA ARG A 178 -12.07 -1.58 2.73
C ARG A 178 -12.10 -0.13 3.16
N THR A 179 -11.29 0.20 4.15
CA THR A 179 -11.08 1.57 4.61
C THR A 179 -9.75 2.07 4.07
N THR A 180 -9.79 3.15 3.32
CA THR A 180 -8.62 3.83 2.75
C THR A 180 -8.48 5.20 3.39
N VAL A 181 -7.31 5.48 3.95
CA VAL A 181 -7.00 6.75 4.60
C VAL A 181 -5.92 7.47 3.82
N MET A 182 -6.23 8.69 3.38
CA MET A 182 -5.30 9.57 2.70
C MET A 182 -4.70 10.56 3.69
N ILE A 183 -3.37 10.68 3.71
CA ILE A 183 -2.61 11.51 4.63
C ILE A 183 -1.70 12.44 3.82
N ASP A 184 -1.77 13.74 4.12
CA ASP A 184 -0.87 14.75 3.57
C ASP A 184 0.41 14.82 4.41
N ILE A 185 1.46 14.14 3.98
CA ILE A 185 2.79 14.15 4.61
C ILE A 185 3.47 15.50 4.40
N ALA A 186 3.13 16.23 3.34
CA ALA A 186 3.78 17.48 2.98
C ALA A 186 3.30 18.69 3.78
N LYS A 187 2.33 18.55 4.68
CA LYS A 187 1.89 19.64 5.56
C LYS A 187 2.93 19.80 6.69
N PRO A 188 3.83 20.80 6.65
CA PRO A 188 4.68 21.05 7.81
C PRO A 188 3.78 21.47 8.97
N LEU A 189 3.95 20.80 10.11
CA LEU A 189 3.60 21.41 11.39
C LEU A 189 4.24 22.81 11.42
N ARG A 190 3.42 23.85 11.51
CA ARG A 190 3.92 25.20 11.77
C ARG A 190 4.65 25.14 13.12
N ARG A 191 5.98 25.07 13.10
CA ARG A 191 6.80 25.01 14.32
C ARG A 191 6.75 26.33 15.11
N ASP A 192 6.28 27.39 14.46
CA ASP A 192 6.39 28.76 14.95
C ASP A 192 5.13 29.20 15.73
N ARG A 193 4.12 28.33 15.85
CA ARG A 193 2.87 28.58 16.59
C ARG A 193 2.41 27.33 17.31
N ALA A 194 1.71 27.50 18.43
CA ALA A 194 0.99 26.41 19.06
C ALA A 194 0.07 25.75 18.00
N PRO A 195 0.06 24.41 17.88
CA PRO A 195 -0.77 23.72 16.89
C PRO A 195 -2.24 24.12 17.07
N HIS A 196 -2.87 24.64 16.02
CA HIS A 196 -4.32 24.83 16.05
C HIS A 196 -4.98 23.44 16.10
N PRO A 197 -6.13 23.24 16.79
CA PRO A 197 -6.80 21.94 16.82
C PRO A 197 -7.09 21.36 15.42
N ALA A 198 -7.36 22.23 14.44
CA ALA A 198 -7.53 21.84 13.03
C ALA A 198 -6.24 21.46 12.28
N ASP A 199 -5.07 21.67 12.90
CA ASP A 199 -3.75 21.25 12.38
C ASP A 199 -3.24 19.96 13.03
N LEU A 200 -4.02 19.34 13.94
CA LEU A 200 -3.64 18.11 14.64
C LEU A 200 -3.71 16.88 13.74
N SER A 201 -4.63 16.85 12.79
CA SER A 201 -4.77 15.78 11.80
C SER A 201 -4.36 16.29 10.42
N ASN A 202 -3.47 15.55 9.76
CA ASN A 202 -3.13 15.71 8.35
C ASN A 202 -3.83 14.64 7.49
N ILE A 203 -4.90 14.03 8.00
CA ILE A 203 -5.79 13.17 7.21
C ILE A 203 -6.56 14.08 6.24
N VAL A 204 -6.48 13.74 4.95
CA VAL A 204 -7.18 14.42 3.86
C VAL A 204 -8.56 13.82 3.66
N SER A 205 -8.66 12.50 3.67
CA SER A 205 -9.90 11.76 3.51
C SER A 205 -9.84 10.37 4.14
N ILE A 206 -11.02 9.87 4.51
CA ILE A 206 -11.26 8.48 4.88
C ILE A 206 -12.36 7.98 3.96
N GLU A 207 -12.04 7.01 3.12
CA GLU A 207 -12.95 6.42 2.16
C GLU A 207 -13.26 4.97 2.54
N GLU A 208 -14.53 4.58 2.37
CA GLU A 208 -14.99 3.23 2.66
C GLU A 208 -15.62 2.60 1.42
N GLU A 209 -15.01 1.52 0.93
CA GLU A 209 -15.58 0.68 -0.11
C GLU A 209 -16.24 -0.55 0.53
N ILE A 210 -17.54 -0.75 0.27
CA ILE A 210 -18.27 -1.93 0.73
C ILE A 210 -17.88 -3.12 -0.14
N LEU A 211 -17.21 -4.11 0.45
CA LEU A 211 -16.80 -5.33 -0.25
C LEU A 211 -17.87 -6.42 -0.16
N TRP A 212 -18.53 -6.51 0.99
CA TRP A 212 -19.60 -7.45 1.25
C TRP A 212 -20.48 -6.94 2.39
N ASP A 213 -21.79 -6.98 2.23
CA ASP A 213 -22.72 -6.55 3.28
C ASP A 213 -23.99 -7.41 3.29
N THR A 214 -24.33 -7.94 4.45
CA THR A 214 -25.57 -8.68 4.74
C THR A 214 -26.28 -8.12 5.98
N THR A 215 -25.93 -6.91 6.41
CA THR A 215 -26.53 -6.27 7.57
C THR A 215 -28.01 -5.97 7.35
N LYS A 216 -28.83 -6.32 8.34
CA LYS A 216 -30.25 -5.99 8.35
C LYS A 216 -30.45 -4.55 8.81
N PRO A 217 -31.54 -3.87 8.36
CA PRO A 217 -31.81 -2.49 8.77
C PRO A 217 -31.88 -2.28 10.29
N ALA A 218 -32.33 -3.28 11.05
CA ALA A 218 -32.42 -3.22 12.50
C ALA A 218 -31.04 -3.11 13.19
N ASP A 219 -30.00 -3.66 12.56
CA ASP A 219 -28.65 -3.74 13.14
C ASP A 219 -27.70 -2.65 12.58
N ALA A 220 -28.12 -1.92 11.55
CA ALA A 220 -27.30 -0.93 10.85
C ALA A 220 -26.69 0.13 11.78
N SER A 221 -27.44 0.57 12.81
CA SER A 221 -26.97 1.56 13.78
C SER A 221 -25.78 1.07 14.60
N ALA A 222 -25.77 -0.21 14.98
CA ALA A 222 -24.71 -0.80 15.77
C ALA A 222 -23.42 -0.94 14.93
N PHE A 223 -23.53 -1.35 13.66
CA PHE A 223 -22.38 -1.38 12.74
C PHE A 223 -21.83 0.02 12.47
N ALA A 224 -22.71 1.01 12.31
CA ALA A 224 -22.30 2.41 12.14
C ALA A 224 -21.56 2.95 13.38
N ALA A 225 -22.03 2.62 14.59
CA ALA A 225 -21.36 3.02 15.82
C ALA A 225 -19.97 2.40 15.95
N ALA A 226 -19.81 1.11 15.60
CA ALA A 226 -18.51 0.44 15.58
C ALA A 226 -17.54 1.12 14.59
N GLN A 227 -18.03 1.53 13.42
CA GLN A 227 -17.25 2.26 12.43
C GLN A 227 -16.84 3.64 12.93
N ALA A 228 -17.77 4.39 13.52
CA ALA A 228 -17.49 5.71 14.09
C ALA A 228 -16.41 5.66 15.19
N ASN A 229 -16.42 4.63 16.04
CA ASN A 229 -15.39 4.45 17.05
C ASN A 229 -14.00 4.17 16.46
N MET A 230 -13.90 3.42 15.35
CA MET A 230 -12.62 3.22 14.66
C MET A 230 -12.12 4.53 14.03
N GLN A 231 -13.02 5.32 13.43
CA GLN A 231 -12.68 6.63 12.89
C GLN A 231 -12.18 7.59 13.98
N TYR A 232 -12.83 7.59 15.15
CA TYR A 232 -12.42 8.40 16.30
C TYR A 232 -10.96 8.14 16.73
N VAL A 233 -10.49 6.89 16.67
CA VAL A 233 -9.09 6.54 16.97
C VAL A 233 -8.13 7.14 15.94
N LEU A 234 -8.53 7.20 14.67
CA LEU A 234 -7.71 7.80 13.62
C LEU A 234 -7.60 9.31 13.80
N ASP A 235 -8.68 9.97 14.19
CA ASP A 235 -8.71 11.41 14.42
C ASP A 235 -8.00 11.81 15.73
N PHE A 236 -8.08 10.97 16.78
CA PHE A 236 -7.58 11.27 18.12
C PHE A 236 -6.78 10.11 18.75
N PRO A 237 -5.66 9.69 18.15
CA PRO A 237 -4.94 8.50 18.60
C PRO A 237 -4.39 8.64 20.03
N VAL A 238 -3.88 9.82 20.41
CA VAL A 238 -3.33 10.05 21.76
C VAL A 238 -4.39 9.89 22.85
N GLN A 239 -5.61 10.39 22.60
CA GLN A 239 -6.72 10.32 23.56
C GLN A 239 -7.23 8.89 23.75
N THR A 240 -7.03 8.03 22.75
CA THR A 240 -7.45 6.62 22.76
C THR A 240 -6.36 5.67 23.27
N GLY A 241 -5.26 6.21 23.83
CA GLY A 241 -4.14 5.42 24.34
C GLY A 241 -3.20 4.89 23.26
N VAL A 242 -3.40 5.28 22.00
CA VAL A 242 -2.53 4.92 20.88
C VAL A 242 -1.34 5.88 20.87
N ASN A 243 -0.19 5.39 21.32
CA ASN A 243 1.06 6.16 21.32
C ASN A 243 1.65 6.28 19.91
N ILE A 244 1.14 7.24 19.13
CA ILE A 244 1.64 7.66 17.82
C ILE A 244 1.60 9.19 17.75
N GLU A 245 2.62 9.77 17.12
CA GLU A 245 2.71 11.23 16.94
C GLU A 245 1.69 11.70 15.89
N VAL A 246 1.00 12.80 16.21
CA VAL A 246 0.07 13.51 15.31
C VAL A 246 0.58 14.92 15.08
N PRO A 247 0.50 15.46 13.84
CA PRO A 247 0.06 14.84 12.59
C PRO A 247 0.90 13.63 12.18
N TYR A 248 0.22 12.67 11.56
CA TYR A 248 0.81 11.40 11.16
C TYR A 248 1.97 11.63 10.19
N LEU A 249 3.14 11.09 10.55
CA LEU A 249 4.26 10.98 9.62
C LEU A 249 4.72 12.31 9.01
N SER A 250 4.96 13.34 9.83
CA SER A 250 5.59 14.60 9.39
C SER A 250 6.90 14.40 8.60
N ASN A 251 7.58 13.27 8.79
CA ASN A 251 8.54 12.69 7.86
C ASN A 251 8.28 11.18 7.73
N VAL A 252 8.54 10.61 6.57
CA VAL A 252 8.40 9.17 6.33
C VAL A 252 9.54 8.42 7.03
N THR A 253 9.19 7.65 8.05
CA THR A 253 10.11 6.75 8.74
C THR A 253 9.56 5.32 8.75
N ALA A 254 10.44 4.33 8.74
CA ALA A 254 10.03 2.93 8.76
C ALA A 254 9.23 2.58 10.04
N LYS A 255 9.59 3.16 11.19
CA LYS A 255 8.85 3.00 12.45
C LYS A 255 7.47 3.65 12.36
N GLY A 256 7.39 4.90 11.89
CA GLY A 256 6.12 5.60 11.81
C GLY A 256 5.14 4.94 10.84
N LEU A 257 5.62 4.44 9.68
CA LEU A 257 4.79 3.69 8.73
C LEU A 257 4.24 2.41 9.38
N TYR A 258 5.10 1.69 10.11
CA TYR A 258 4.67 0.51 10.87
C TYR A 258 3.62 0.84 11.94
N ASP A 259 3.87 1.87 12.75
CA ASP A 259 2.95 2.28 13.81
C ASP A 259 1.59 2.67 13.24
N LEU A 260 1.58 3.48 12.16
CA LEU A 260 0.35 3.88 11.46
C LEU A 260 -0.40 2.67 10.87
N GLY A 261 0.32 1.72 10.26
CA GLY A 261 -0.26 0.48 9.78
C GLY A 261 -0.91 -0.31 10.90
N CYS A 262 -0.30 -0.35 12.09
CA CYS A 262 -0.86 -0.99 13.28
C CYS A 262 -2.09 -0.24 13.84
N VAL A 263 -2.14 1.10 13.75
CA VAL A 263 -3.34 1.86 14.14
C VAL A 263 -4.54 1.39 13.33
N LEU A 264 -4.41 1.39 11.99
CA LEU A 264 -5.48 1.03 11.06
C LEU A 264 -5.85 -0.45 11.12
N ALA A 265 -4.85 -1.33 11.15
CA ALA A 265 -5.07 -2.76 11.07
C ALA A 265 -5.44 -3.42 12.41
N VAL A 266 -5.13 -2.79 13.55
CA VAL A 266 -5.27 -3.42 14.88
C VAL A 266 -5.88 -2.46 15.90
N ARG A 267 -5.20 -1.37 16.26
CA ARG A 267 -5.54 -0.58 17.46
C ARG A 267 -6.91 0.09 17.38
N ALA A 268 -7.29 0.61 16.21
CA ALA A 268 -8.62 1.19 16.02
C ALA A 268 -9.74 0.19 16.31
N ARG A 269 -9.52 -1.08 15.96
CA ARG A 269 -10.47 -2.18 16.17
C ARG A 269 -10.55 -2.58 17.63
N GLU A 270 -9.39 -2.68 18.30
CA GLU A 270 -9.31 -3.00 19.73
C GLU A 270 -10.06 -1.96 20.56
N TYR A 271 -9.85 -0.67 20.27
CA TYR A 271 -10.58 0.42 20.93
C TYR A 271 -12.08 0.35 20.65
N ALA A 272 -12.48 0.15 19.38
CA ALA A 272 -13.89 0.05 19.03
C ALA A 272 -14.58 -1.12 19.74
N MET A 273 -13.92 -2.28 19.86
CA MET A 273 -14.45 -3.42 20.63
C MET A 273 -14.58 -3.09 22.13
N GLN A 274 -13.58 -2.48 22.75
CA GLN A 274 -13.66 -2.07 24.16
C GLN A 274 -14.84 -1.12 24.41
N HIS A 275 -15.07 -0.18 23.50
CA HIS A 275 -16.16 0.79 23.64
C HIS A 275 -17.53 0.15 23.43
N ILE A 276 -17.65 -0.84 22.52
CA ILE A 276 -18.87 -1.64 22.32
C ILE A 276 -19.18 -2.45 23.58
N ASP A 277 -18.17 -3.08 24.18
CA ASP A 277 -18.35 -3.89 25.40
C ASP A 277 -18.84 -3.06 26.59
N VAL A 278 -18.32 -1.83 26.75
CA VAL A 278 -18.69 -0.92 27.84
C VAL A 278 -20.10 -0.33 27.66
N VAL A 279 -20.45 0.10 26.44
CA VAL A 279 -21.73 0.81 26.19
C VAL A 279 -22.91 -0.15 26.06
N ASN A 280 -22.72 -1.32 25.44
CA ASN A 280 -23.83 -2.22 25.10
C ASN A 280 -23.98 -3.43 26.05
N GLY A 281 -23.15 -3.55 27.09
CA GLY A 281 -23.35 -4.52 28.18
C GLY A 281 -23.06 -6.00 27.88
N GLN A 282 -22.88 -6.39 26.62
CA GLN A 282 -22.19 -7.61 26.14
C GLN A 282 -22.20 -7.57 24.60
N GLY A 283 -21.01 -7.58 23.98
CA GLY A 283 -20.80 -7.28 22.56
C GLY A 283 -21.63 -8.09 21.57
N GLU A 284 -22.69 -7.46 21.05
CA GLU A 284 -23.44 -7.96 19.89
C GLU A 284 -22.58 -7.95 18.62
N ILE A 285 -21.67 -6.99 18.47
CA ILE A 285 -20.80 -6.86 17.29
C ILE A 285 -19.38 -7.27 17.64
N VAL A 286 -18.87 -8.21 16.85
CA VAL A 286 -17.47 -8.63 16.90
C VAL A 286 -16.74 -8.12 15.67
N ILE A 287 -15.69 -7.33 15.88
CA ILE A 287 -14.76 -6.92 14.83
C ILE A 287 -13.69 -8.01 14.71
N LYS A 288 -13.52 -8.57 13.51
CA LYS A 288 -12.56 -9.65 13.27
C LYS A 288 -11.11 -9.15 13.31
N LYS A 289 -10.21 -10.01 13.78
CA LYS A 289 -8.75 -9.77 13.74
C LYS A 289 -8.26 -9.60 12.30
N HIS A 290 -7.18 -8.85 12.11
CA HIS A 290 -6.62 -8.54 10.78
C HIS A 290 -6.42 -9.78 9.90
N LYS A 291 -5.76 -10.83 10.41
CA LYS A 291 -5.56 -12.10 9.71
C LYS A 291 -6.88 -12.71 9.20
N SER A 292 -7.93 -12.69 10.03
CA SER A 292 -9.24 -13.22 9.67
C SER A 292 -9.91 -12.37 8.58
N CYS A 293 -9.78 -11.04 8.64
CA CYS A 293 -10.25 -10.15 7.57
C CYS A 293 -9.57 -10.46 6.23
N MET A 294 -8.24 -10.68 6.23
CA MET A 294 -7.50 -10.98 5.01
C MET A 294 -7.88 -12.34 4.42
N ASN A 295 -8.09 -13.35 5.26
CA ASN A 295 -8.60 -14.65 4.81
C ASN A 295 -9.98 -14.51 4.15
N TRP A 296 -10.86 -13.70 4.76
CA TRP A 296 -12.19 -13.44 4.22
C TRP A 296 -12.17 -12.63 2.92
N LEU A 297 -11.30 -11.62 2.83
CA LEU A 297 -11.05 -10.89 1.58
C LEU A 297 -10.70 -11.85 0.44
N GLY A 298 -9.79 -12.79 0.69
CA GLY A 298 -9.44 -13.82 -0.30
C GLY A 298 -10.62 -14.69 -0.73
N CYS A 299 -11.57 -14.98 0.17
CA CYS A 299 -12.81 -15.67 -0.19
C CYS A 299 -13.72 -14.80 -1.07
N ILE A 300 -13.91 -13.52 -0.73
CA ILE A 300 -14.70 -12.57 -1.53
C ILE A 300 -14.13 -12.45 -2.94
N GLU A 301 -12.82 -12.23 -3.07
CA GLU A 301 -12.14 -12.06 -4.36
C GLU A 301 -12.25 -13.30 -5.25
N ARG A 302 -12.05 -14.50 -4.68
CA ARG A 302 -12.27 -15.76 -5.42
C ARG A 302 -13.70 -15.89 -5.90
N GLY A 303 -14.68 -15.61 -5.03
CA GLY A 303 -16.10 -15.66 -5.39
C GLY A 303 -16.48 -14.66 -6.48
N ARG A 304 -15.93 -13.44 -6.44
CA ARG A 304 -16.12 -12.44 -7.50
C ARG A 304 -15.53 -12.92 -8.83
N ALA A 305 -14.30 -13.44 -8.83
CA ALA A 305 -13.66 -13.94 -10.04
C ALA A 305 -14.44 -15.11 -10.67
N GLU A 306 -14.95 -16.02 -9.86
CA GLU A 306 -15.76 -17.15 -10.34
C GLU A 306 -17.10 -16.68 -10.94
N ARG A 307 -17.77 -15.71 -10.31
CA ARG A 307 -19.00 -15.11 -10.87
C ARG A 307 -18.74 -14.41 -12.21
N THR A 308 -17.64 -13.67 -12.33
CA THR A 308 -17.25 -13.03 -13.59
C THR A 308 -16.99 -14.08 -14.68
N LYS A 309 -16.29 -15.17 -14.36
CA LYS A 309 -16.07 -16.28 -15.30
C LYS A 309 -17.38 -16.95 -15.73
N ARG A 310 -18.28 -17.25 -14.79
CA ARG A 310 -19.60 -17.82 -15.10
C ARG A 310 -20.44 -16.89 -15.98
N LYS A 311 -20.44 -15.59 -15.69
CA LYS A 311 -21.12 -14.59 -16.52
C LYS A 311 -20.52 -14.51 -17.92
N ALA A 312 -19.20 -14.52 -18.05
CA ALA A 312 -18.53 -14.54 -19.34
C ALA A 312 -18.86 -15.82 -20.14
N ALA A 313 -18.88 -16.99 -19.49
CA ALA A 313 -19.25 -18.25 -20.13
C ALA A 313 -20.72 -18.29 -20.56
N LYS A 314 -21.63 -17.77 -19.73
CA LYS A 314 -23.06 -17.66 -20.09
C LYS A 314 -23.27 -16.72 -21.27
N ASN A 315 -22.61 -15.56 -21.26
CA ASN A 315 -22.68 -14.61 -22.36
C ASN A 315 -22.07 -15.18 -23.66
N ALA A 316 -21.00 -15.97 -23.57
CA ALA A 316 -20.41 -16.62 -24.75
C ALA A 316 -21.33 -17.70 -25.32
N ALA A 317 -21.98 -18.50 -24.47
CA ALA A 317 -22.96 -19.50 -24.90
C ALA A 317 -24.21 -18.86 -25.53
N GLU A 318 -24.69 -17.73 -24.99
CA GLU A 318 -25.82 -16.99 -25.56
C GLU A 318 -25.49 -16.36 -26.93
N VAL A 319 -24.23 -16.01 -27.19
CA VAL A 319 -23.77 -15.53 -28.51
C VAL A 319 -23.66 -16.69 -29.51
N GLU A 320 -23.18 -17.86 -29.10
CA GLU A 320 -23.13 -19.05 -29.97
C GLU A 320 -24.54 -19.59 -30.30
N GLU A 321 -25.50 -19.51 -29.38
CA GLU A 321 -26.90 -19.87 -29.65
C GLU A 321 -27.60 -18.86 -30.59
N GLY A 322 -27.32 -17.56 -30.44
CA GLY A 322 -27.85 -16.52 -31.33
C GLY A 322 -27.32 -16.59 -32.77
N GLU A 323 -26.06 -17.00 -32.96
CA GLU A 323 -25.48 -17.23 -34.30
C GLU A 323 -26.00 -18.51 -34.98
N GLN A 324 -26.55 -19.47 -34.22
CA GLN A 324 -27.15 -20.70 -34.76
C GLN A 324 -28.63 -20.53 -35.16
N GLU A 325 -29.35 -19.57 -34.57
CA GLU A 325 -30.75 -19.27 -34.95
C GLU A 325 -30.88 -18.35 -36.18
N GLU A 326 -29.80 -17.69 -36.62
CA GLU A 326 -29.76 -16.84 -37.84
C GLU A 326 -29.26 -17.57 -39.11
N LEU A 327 -29.04 -18.89 -39.06
CA LEU A 327 -28.69 -19.76 -40.21
C LEU A 327 -29.88 -20.62 -40.65
#